data_AF-E8ZJS1-F1
#
_entry.id   AF-E8ZJS1-F1
#
_cell.length_a   1.000
_cell.length_b   1.000
_cell.length_c   1.000
_cell.angle_alpha   90.00
_cell.angle_beta   90.00
_cell.angle_gamma   90.00
#
_symmetry.space_group_name_H-M   'P 1'
#
loop_
_entity.id
_entity.type
_entity.pdbx_description
1 polymer ?
#
loop_
_entity_poly.entity_id
_entity_poly.type
_entity_poly.pdbx_seq_one_letter_code
_entity_poly.pdbx_strand_id
1 'polypeptide(L)'
;MLGLFRGLGVGGAKFGFDHGEPEFESVVTQEREEFARRASVYTVHYEGISTTSDGRKYPNVKKVSLTPLTNDFFDDNDVLKDCELKGNSNDRAYAFWDQSLKRWSCEQYFQDKDWLLSENLEKVEFMDSGKVFEDMIKVKQIESKLKEYEKTVNENYEQVKSKCKDEYSTLFGESDDENFCKTTMSYIGYQ
;
A
#
# COMPACT_ATOMS: atom_id res chain seq x y z
N MET A 1 26.70 -80.05 16.51
CA MET A 1 27.97 -80.79 16.28
C MET A 1 29.10 -79.77 16.37
N LEU A 2 30.20 -80.15 17.04
CA LEU A 2 31.47 -79.45 17.32
C LEU A 2 31.76 -78.13 16.55
N GLY A 3 32.13 -77.03 17.22
CA GLY A 3 33.55 -76.65 17.49
C GLY A 3 34.00 -75.61 16.44
N LEU A 4 34.74 -74.53 16.67
CA LEU A 4 35.88 -74.26 17.55
C LEU A 4 36.10 -72.74 17.73
N PHE A 5 36.79 -72.41 18.83
CA PHE A 5 37.30 -71.09 19.23
C PHE A 5 38.72 -70.78 18.68
N ARG A 6 39.10 -69.50 18.83
CA ARG A 6 40.45 -68.88 19.01
C ARG A 6 41.19 -68.47 17.73
N GLY A 7 41.89 -67.33 17.66
CA GLY A 7 42.34 -66.34 18.65
C GLY A 7 42.69 -64.99 17.96
N LEU A 8 42.58 -63.83 18.61
CA LEU A 8 43.45 -63.19 19.63
C LEU A 8 44.75 -62.58 19.08
N GLY A 9 44.87 -61.25 19.22
CA GLY A 9 46.07 -60.42 19.01
C GLY A 9 45.66 -58.96 18.73
N VAL A 10 45.24 -58.16 19.73
CA VAL A 10 46.06 -57.28 20.62
C VAL A 10 46.89 -56.27 19.80
N GLY A 11 46.75 -54.95 19.93
CA GLY A 11 45.99 -54.11 20.87
C GLY A 11 46.10 -52.62 20.52
N GLY A 12 45.42 -51.79 21.30
CA GLY A 12 45.50 -50.32 21.22
C GLY A 12 44.15 -49.66 21.54
N ALA A 13 43.94 -49.36 22.82
CA ALA A 13 42.68 -48.83 23.35
C ALA A 13 42.52 -47.30 23.19
N LYS A 14 41.27 -46.93 22.83
CA LYS A 14 40.40 -45.85 23.36
C LYS A 14 40.80 -44.37 23.22
N PHE A 15 39.97 -43.63 22.46
CA PHE A 15 39.07 -42.52 22.90
C PHE A 15 37.92 -42.49 21.86
N GLY A 16 36.65 -42.82 22.15
CA GLY A 16 35.61 -41.89 22.64
C GLY A 16 35.54 -40.64 21.74
N PHE A 17 34.57 -40.43 20.85
CA PHE A 17 33.15 -40.24 21.13
C PHE A 17 32.23 -40.67 19.97
N ASP A 18 31.07 -41.17 20.39
CA ASP A 18 29.80 -41.28 19.68
C ASP A 18 29.39 -39.95 19.05
N HIS A 19 28.93 -39.97 17.79
CA HIS A 19 27.78 -39.21 17.29
C HIS A 19 27.59 -39.52 15.80
N GLY A 20 26.40 -40.03 15.49
CA GLY A 20 25.96 -40.40 14.15
C GLY A 20 26.11 -39.28 13.13
N GLU A 21 26.27 -39.71 11.88
CA GLU A 21 26.24 -38.89 10.69
C GLU A 21 25.01 -37.94 10.75
N PRO A 22 25.19 -36.63 10.68
CA PRO A 22 24.08 -35.77 10.33
C PRO A 22 23.80 -35.99 8.85
N GLU A 23 22.69 -36.67 8.55
CA GLU A 23 22.02 -36.50 7.27
C GLU A 23 21.86 -34.99 7.06
N PHE A 24 22.56 -34.45 6.07
CA PHE A 24 22.33 -33.09 5.59
C PHE A 24 20.96 -33.09 4.92
N GLU A 25 19.90 -32.98 5.73
CA GLU A 25 18.61 -32.48 5.28
C GLU A 25 18.88 -31.10 4.67
N SER A 26 18.85 -31.02 3.35
CA SER A 26 18.89 -29.77 2.61
C SER A 26 17.58 -29.00 2.84
N VAL A 27 17.42 -28.43 4.03
CA VAL A 27 16.37 -27.47 4.39
C VAL A 27 16.97 -26.07 4.27
N VAL A 28 17.25 -25.68 3.03
CA VAL A 28 17.62 -24.33 2.57
C VAL A 28 17.18 -24.33 1.10
N THR A 29 16.03 -23.82 0.66
CA THR A 29 15.20 -22.70 1.09
C THR A 29 13.78 -22.93 0.53
N GLN A 30 12.81 -23.30 1.37
CA GLN A 30 11.45 -22.81 1.16
C GLN A 30 11.47 -21.34 1.58
N GLU A 31 10.75 -20.50 0.84
CA GLU A 31 10.67 -19.05 1.03
C GLU A 31 11.90 -18.26 0.55
N ARG A 32 12.06 -18.19 -0.78
CA ARG A 32 12.21 -16.85 -1.37
C ARG A 32 10.91 -16.11 -1.01
N GLU A 33 10.87 -15.48 0.16
CA GLU A 33 10.16 -14.22 0.25
C GLU A 33 10.81 -13.35 -0.83
N GLU A 34 10.14 -13.19 -1.97
CA GLU A 34 10.31 -11.98 -2.75
C GLU A 34 10.04 -10.86 -1.75
N PHE A 35 11.10 -10.28 -1.19
CA PHE A 35 11.08 -8.90 -0.76
C PHE A 35 10.69 -8.12 -2.01
N ALA A 36 9.38 -8.01 -2.26
CA ALA A 36 8.83 -7.22 -3.35
C ALA A 36 9.44 -5.83 -3.13
N ARG A 37 10.33 -5.45 -4.04
CA ARG A 37 11.10 -4.23 -3.91
C ARG A 37 10.10 -3.08 -3.90
N ARG A 38 9.93 -2.48 -2.73
CA ARG A 38 8.95 -1.41 -2.53
C ARG A 38 9.48 -0.13 -3.17
N ALA A 39 8.68 0.44 -4.05
CA ALA A 39 9.00 1.70 -4.69
C ALA A 39 8.76 2.88 -3.74
N SER A 40 9.58 3.93 -3.89
CA SER A 40 9.32 5.20 -3.24
C SER A 40 8.14 5.89 -3.92
N VAL A 41 7.10 6.25 -3.17
CA VAL A 41 5.90 6.90 -3.73
C VAL A 41 6.11 8.42 -3.77
N TYR A 42 6.06 8.98 -4.97
CA TYR A 42 6.06 10.41 -5.24
C TYR A 42 4.65 10.89 -5.53
N THR A 43 4.44 12.19 -5.36
CA THR A 43 3.15 12.81 -5.67
C THR A 43 3.21 13.47 -7.04
N VAL A 44 2.12 13.39 -7.80
CA VAL A 44 1.95 14.10 -9.07
C VAL A 44 0.70 14.96 -9.07
N HIS A 45 0.79 16.13 -9.70
CA HIS A 45 -0.35 17.00 -9.99
C HIS A 45 -0.55 17.04 -11.50
N TYR A 46 -1.80 16.85 -11.94
CA TYR A 46 -2.18 16.78 -13.34
C TYR A 46 -3.35 17.73 -13.61
N GLU A 47 -3.42 18.26 -14.83
CA GLU A 47 -4.52 19.16 -15.25
C GLU A 47 -5.69 18.42 -15.90
N GLY A 48 -5.45 17.21 -16.39
CA GLY A 48 -6.46 16.41 -17.05
C GLY A 48 -5.90 15.07 -17.53
N ILE A 49 -6.81 14.20 -17.96
CA ILE A 49 -6.49 12.87 -18.50
C ILE A 49 -7.08 12.80 -19.90
N SER A 50 -6.24 12.70 -20.92
CA SER A 50 -6.71 12.41 -22.27
C SER A 50 -6.95 10.91 -22.40
N THR A 51 -7.99 10.55 -23.14
CA THR A 51 -8.34 9.15 -23.42
C THR A 51 -8.35 8.95 -24.92
N THR A 52 -7.61 7.96 -25.40
CA THR A 52 -7.57 7.59 -26.82
C THR A 52 -8.82 6.81 -27.22
N SER A 53 -9.06 6.64 -28.52
CA SER A 53 -10.22 5.89 -29.03
C SER A 53 -10.23 4.41 -28.61
N ASP A 54 -9.07 3.83 -28.29
CA ASP A 54 -8.93 2.46 -27.76
C ASP A 54 -9.01 2.40 -26.22
N GLY A 55 -9.33 3.52 -25.56
CA GLY A 55 -9.58 3.58 -24.11
C GLY A 55 -8.34 3.76 -23.23
N ARG A 56 -7.14 3.91 -23.81
CA ARG A 56 -5.92 4.18 -23.04
C ARG A 56 -5.96 5.60 -22.49
N LYS A 57 -5.52 5.75 -21.25
CA LYS A 57 -5.49 7.03 -20.52
C LYS A 57 -4.08 7.59 -20.50
N TYR A 58 -3.95 8.89 -20.71
CA TYR A 58 -2.69 9.62 -20.67
C TYR A 58 -2.84 10.87 -19.79
N PRO A 59 -2.20 10.90 -18.60
CA PRO A 59 -2.31 12.03 -17.71
C PRO A 59 -1.42 13.19 -18.21
N ASN A 60 -1.97 14.40 -18.23
CA ASN A 60 -1.23 15.63 -18.45
C ASN A 60 -0.66 16.12 -17.10
N VAL A 61 0.43 15.49 -16.65
CA VAL A 61 1.14 15.87 -15.43
C VAL A 61 1.84 17.21 -15.63
N LYS A 62 1.74 18.08 -14.62
CA LYS A 62 2.41 19.40 -14.60
C LYS A 62 3.46 19.50 -13.51
N LYS A 63 3.20 18.89 -12.35
CA LYS A 63 4.10 18.94 -11.21
C LYS A 63 4.36 17.55 -10.67
N VAL A 64 5.56 17.36 -10.14
CA VAL A 64 5.97 16.16 -9.42
C VAL A 64 6.75 16.56 -8.17
N SER A 65 6.53 15.86 -7.06
CA SER A 65 7.33 16.10 -5.86
C SER A 65 8.76 15.61 -6.04
N LEU A 66 9.73 16.38 -5.57
CA LEU A 66 11.15 16.01 -5.52
C LEU A 66 11.43 14.98 -4.44
N THR A 67 10.64 15.03 -3.36
CA THR A 67 10.72 14.11 -2.24
C THR A 67 9.57 13.11 -2.30
N PRO A 68 9.80 11.85 -1.91
CA PRO A 68 8.72 10.89 -1.75
C PRO A 68 7.87 11.23 -0.52
N LEU A 69 6.65 10.70 -0.47
CA LEU A 69 5.81 10.75 0.72
C LEU A 69 6.51 10.06 1.90
N THR A 70 6.34 10.64 3.09
CA THR A 70 6.82 10.04 4.34
C THR A 70 5.85 8.99 4.87
N ASN A 71 6.32 8.13 5.78
CA ASN A 71 5.51 7.08 6.39
C ASN A 71 4.23 7.59 7.07
N ASP A 72 4.19 8.85 7.49
CA ASP A 72 3.00 9.48 8.09
C ASP A 72 1.76 9.44 7.18
N PHE A 73 1.96 9.30 5.86
CA PHE A 73 0.87 9.14 4.89
C PHE A 73 0.41 7.69 4.71
N PHE A 74 1.28 6.71 5.05
CA PHE A 74 1.07 5.30 4.74
C PHE A 74 0.36 4.54 5.85
N ASP A 75 0.55 4.89 7.12
CA ASP A 75 0.18 4.01 8.25
C ASP A 75 -1.25 3.45 8.16
N ASP A 76 -2.21 4.25 7.64
CA ASP A 76 -3.59 3.82 7.40
C ASP A 76 -4.09 4.06 5.95
N ASN A 77 -3.21 4.03 4.96
CA ASN A 77 -3.62 4.24 3.57
C ASN A 77 -3.25 3.06 2.66
N ASP A 78 -4.21 2.14 2.49
CA ASP A 78 -4.02 0.93 1.69
C ASP A 78 -3.76 1.23 0.21
N VAL A 79 -4.27 2.35 -0.31
CA VAL A 79 -3.99 2.79 -1.69
C VAL A 79 -2.52 3.16 -1.86
N LEU A 80 -1.93 3.89 -0.91
CA LEU A 80 -0.52 4.25 -0.95
C LEU A 80 0.38 3.03 -0.71
N LYS A 81 0.00 2.11 0.20
CA LYS A 81 0.70 0.84 0.40
C LYS A 81 0.70 -0.02 -0.87
N ASP A 82 -0.44 -0.13 -1.54
CA ASP A 82 -0.54 -0.82 -2.83
C ASP A 82 0.28 -0.10 -3.91
N CYS A 83 0.35 1.23 -3.86
CA CYS A 83 1.17 2.02 -4.77
C CYS A 83 2.66 1.67 -4.67
N GLU A 84 3.18 1.38 -3.48
CA GLU A 84 4.57 0.93 -3.29
C GLU A 84 4.89 -0.33 -4.11
N LEU A 85 3.90 -1.16 -4.40
CA LEU A 85 4.04 -2.42 -5.14
C LEU A 85 3.97 -2.23 -6.67
N LYS A 86 3.47 -1.08 -7.15
CA LYS A 86 3.25 -0.76 -8.57
C LYS A 86 4.42 -0.02 -9.23
N GLY A 87 5.56 0.08 -8.55
CA GLY A 87 6.70 0.87 -8.99
C GLY A 87 7.14 0.65 -10.43
N ASN A 88 7.70 1.69 -11.04
CA ASN A 88 8.33 1.62 -12.34
C ASN A 88 9.75 1.00 -12.24
N SER A 89 10.44 0.90 -13.38
CA SER A 89 11.79 0.31 -13.48
C SER A 89 12.88 1.06 -12.70
N ASN A 90 12.59 2.26 -12.17
CA ASN A 90 13.49 3.06 -11.34
C ASN A 90 13.09 3.03 -9.85
N ASP A 91 12.24 2.09 -9.45
CA ASP A 91 11.72 1.93 -8.08
C ASP A 91 10.96 3.17 -7.58
N ARG A 92 10.25 3.85 -8.49
CA ARG A 92 9.39 4.97 -8.16
C ARG A 92 7.95 4.66 -8.52
N ALA A 93 7.05 5.04 -7.64
CA ALA A 93 5.62 5.03 -7.89
C ALA A 93 5.07 6.47 -7.79
N TYR A 94 3.93 6.72 -8.41
CA TYR A 94 3.31 8.04 -8.48
C TYR A 94 1.85 7.98 -8.05
N ALA A 95 1.53 8.67 -6.97
CA ALA A 95 0.17 8.85 -6.47
C ALA A 95 -0.28 10.29 -6.69
N PHE A 96 -1.59 10.51 -6.72
CA PHE A 96 -2.18 11.84 -6.74
C PHE A 96 -3.29 11.94 -5.72
N TRP A 97 -3.52 13.15 -5.21
CA TRP A 97 -4.63 13.44 -4.34
C TRP A 97 -5.85 13.83 -5.18
N ASP A 98 -6.92 13.05 -5.08
CA ASP A 98 -8.22 13.40 -5.66
C ASP A 98 -8.92 14.38 -4.72
N GLN A 99 -9.00 15.64 -5.14
CA GLN A 99 -9.58 16.71 -4.33
C GLN A 99 -11.09 16.56 -4.13
N SER A 100 -11.80 15.88 -5.03
CA SER A 100 -13.25 15.66 -4.92
C SER A 100 -13.56 14.51 -3.96
N LEU A 101 -12.79 13.43 -4.04
CA LEU A 101 -12.95 12.28 -3.15
C LEU A 101 -12.21 12.44 -1.82
N LYS A 102 -11.37 13.47 -1.69
CA LYS A 102 -10.46 13.71 -0.55
C LYS A 102 -9.66 12.44 -0.22
N ARG A 103 -9.11 11.80 -1.25
CA ARG A 103 -8.38 10.52 -1.12
C ARG A 103 -7.21 10.45 -2.07
N TRP A 104 -6.21 9.66 -1.67
CA TRP A 104 -5.13 9.25 -2.56
C TRP A 104 -5.63 8.28 -3.63
N SER A 105 -5.08 8.40 -4.83
CA SER A 105 -5.23 7.45 -5.90
C SER A 105 -3.88 7.06 -6.48
N CYS A 106 -3.76 5.80 -6.89
CA CYS A 106 -2.57 5.25 -7.52
C CYS A 106 -2.96 4.37 -8.72
N GLU A 107 -3.07 5.04 -9.86
CA GLU A 107 -3.50 4.43 -11.12
C GLU A 107 -2.30 3.99 -11.97
N GLN A 108 -2.47 2.89 -12.71
CA GLN A 108 -1.39 2.28 -13.49
C GLN A 108 -0.82 3.24 -14.56
N TYR A 109 -1.67 4.03 -15.21
CA TYR A 109 -1.24 4.93 -16.29
C TYR A 109 -0.39 6.12 -15.80
N PHE A 110 -0.31 6.35 -14.48
CA PHE A 110 0.70 7.25 -13.92
C PHE A 110 2.05 6.58 -13.69
N GLN A 111 2.12 5.25 -13.70
CA GLN A 111 3.36 4.48 -13.50
C GLN A 111 4.13 4.24 -14.79
N ASP A 112 3.45 4.33 -15.94
CA ASP A 112 3.99 4.02 -17.28
C ASP A 112 5.18 4.93 -17.69
N LYS A 113 5.41 6.04 -16.97
CA LYS A 113 6.52 6.97 -17.20
C LYS A 113 7.17 7.37 -15.88
N ASP A 114 8.48 7.58 -15.89
CA ASP A 114 9.17 8.28 -14.81
C ASP A 114 9.02 9.81 -14.98
N TRP A 115 8.13 10.40 -14.16
CA TRP A 115 7.87 11.83 -14.19
C TRP A 115 9.02 12.67 -13.65
N LEU A 116 9.85 12.14 -12.74
CA LEU A 116 10.99 12.88 -12.21
C LEU A 116 12.10 13.09 -13.25
N LEU A 117 12.22 12.17 -14.19
CA LEU A 117 13.14 12.26 -15.33
C LEU A 117 12.60 13.10 -16.49
N SER A 118 11.34 13.57 -16.40
CA SER A 118 10.76 14.40 -17.45
C SER A 118 11.30 15.84 -17.39
N GLU A 119 11.72 16.38 -18.54
CA GLU A 119 12.35 17.72 -18.63
C GLU A 119 11.36 18.88 -18.48
N ASN A 120 10.11 18.69 -18.91
CA ASN A 120 9.11 19.76 -19.03
C ASN A 120 8.13 19.85 -17.84
N LEU A 121 8.52 19.37 -16.65
CA LEU A 121 7.67 19.40 -15.46
C LEU A 121 8.24 20.34 -14.40
N GLU A 122 7.34 21.01 -13.70
CA GLU A 122 7.70 21.74 -12.48
C GLU A 122 8.01 20.71 -11.38
N LYS A 123 9.23 20.78 -10.83
CA LYS A 123 9.65 19.94 -9.72
C LYS A 123 9.53 20.74 -8.44
N VAL A 124 8.73 20.27 -7.51
CA VAL A 124 8.41 20.99 -6.27
C VAL A 124 8.86 20.18 -5.07
N GLU A 125 9.35 20.81 -4.01
CA GLU A 125 9.79 20.08 -2.81
C GLU A 125 8.63 19.35 -2.13
N PHE A 126 7.49 20.04 -2.01
CA PHE A 126 6.26 19.54 -1.40
C PHE A 126 5.04 20.02 -2.18
N MET A 127 4.07 19.14 -2.43
CA MET A 127 2.76 19.52 -2.93
C MET A 127 1.75 19.48 -1.81
N ASP A 128 1.32 20.66 -1.33
CA ASP A 128 0.18 20.90 -0.43
C ASP A 128 -0.01 19.86 0.70
N SER A 129 1.08 19.31 1.22
CA SER A 129 1.06 18.16 2.12
C SER A 129 0.33 18.46 3.43
N GLY A 130 0.43 19.69 3.93
CA GLY A 130 -0.30 20.14 5.12
C GLY A 130 -1.82 20.08 4.94
N LYS A 131 -2.33 20.65 3.85
CA LYS A 131 -3.77 20.62 3.56
C LYS A 131 -4.26 19.20 3.29
N VAL A 132 -3.50 18.40 2.54
CA VAL A 132 -3.84 17.00 2.29
C VAL A 132 -3.90 16.22 3.59
N PHE A 133 -2.92 16.41 4.49
CA PHE A 133 -2.90 15.75 5.79
C PHE A 133 -4.09 16.16 6.68
N GLU A 134 -4.44 17.45 6.71
CA GLU A 134 -5.64 17.94 7.40
C GLU A 134 -6.92 17.31 6.83
N ASP A 135 -7.06 17.26 5.50
CA ASP A 135 -8.20 16.65 4.83
C ASP A 135 -8.27 15.14 5.14
N MET A 136 -7.14 14.43 5.16
CA MET A 136 -7.06 13.01 5.58
C MET A 136 -7.56 12.79 7.00
N ILE A 137 -7.20 13.67 7.95
CA ILE A 137 -7.69 13.60 9.33
C ILE A 137 -9.21 13.76 9.36
N LYS A 138 -9.76 14.75 8.63
CA LYS A 138 -11.20 14.97 8.54
C LYS A 138 -11.93 13.76 7.97
N VAL A 139 -11.42 13.16 6.90
CA VAL A 139 -12.01 11.94 6.31
C VAL A 139 -12.05 10.81 7.34
N LYS A 140 -10.97 10.55 8.07
CA LYS A 140 -10.94 9.53 9.13
C LYS A 140 -11.96 9.81 10.25
N GLN A 141 -12.17 11.08 10.60
CA GLN A 141 -13.19 11.48 11.57
C GLN A 141 -14.60 11.15 11.06
N ILE A 142 -14.90 11.45 9.79
CA ILE A 142 -16.18 11.09 9.16
C ILE A 142 -16.37 9.58 9.19
N GLU A 143 -15.40 8.81 8.70
CA GLU A 143 -15.45 7.34 8.68
C GLU A 143 -15.71 6.75 10.07
N SER A 144 -15.04 7.27 11.11
CA SER A 144 -15.20 6.81 12.48
C SER A 144 -16.61 7.07 13.01
N LYS A 145 -17.16 8.28 12.76
CA LYS A 145 -18.52 8.63 13.16
C LYS A 145 -19.57 7.78 12.44
N LEU A 146 -19.39 7.51 11.15
CA LEU A 146 -20.31 6.65 10.38
C LEU A 146 -20.30 5.20 10.91
N LYS A 147 -19.12 4.63 11.18
CA LYS A 147 -18.99 3.30 11.78
C LYS A 147 -19.61 3.21 13.19
N GLU A 148 -19.52 4.27 13.98
CA GLU A 148 -20.18 4.31 15.30
C GLU A 148 -21.71 4.38 15.14
N TYR A 149 -22.17 5.24 14.24
CA TYR A 149 -23.58 5.43 13.96
C TYR A 149 -24.25 4.12 13.48
N GLU A 150 -23.60 3.38 12.58
CA GLU A 150 -24.00 2.03 12.15
C GLU A 150 -24.23 1.06 13.32
N LYS A 151 -23.29 1.01 14.28
CA LYS A 151 -23.39 0.09 15.41
C LYS A 151 -24.57 0.41 16.32
N THR A 152 -24.98 1.68 16.36
CA THR A 152 -26.04 2.16 17.25
C THR A 152 -27.43 2.07 16.64
N VAL A 153 -27.55 2.11 15.32
CA VAL A 153 -28.84 2.15 14.65
C VAL A 153 -28.83 1.19 13.46
N ASN A 154 -29.78 0.26 13.42
CA ASN A 154 -29.96 -0.70 12.32
C ASN A 154 -30.54 -0.02 11.08
N GLU A 155 -29.80 0.94 10.53
CA GLU A 155 -30.29 1.89 9.52
C GLU A 155 -30.10 1.43 8.09
N ASN A 156 -30.93 2.02 7.23
CA ASN A 156 -30.79 1.86 5.79
C ASN A 156 -29.74 2.84 5.21
N TYR A 157 -29.25 2.50 4.03
CA TYR A 157 -28.20 3.24 3.30
C TYR A 157 -28.44 4.77 3.23
N GLU A 158 -29.68 5.21 3.03
CA GLU A 158 -29.99 6.65 2.85
C GLU A 158 -29.79 7.47 4.13
N GLN A 159 -30.01 6.88 5.31
CA GLN A 159 -29.79 7.58 6.58
C GLN A 159 -28.29 7.76 6.85
N VAL A 160 -27.49 6.72 6.61
CA VAL A 160 -26.03 6.78 6.73
C VAL A 160 -25.44 7.77 5.71
N LYS A 161 -25.99 7.79 4.48
CA LYS A 161 -25.61 8.76 3.45
C LYS A 161 -25.92 10.20 3.87
N SER A 162 -27.10 10.45 4.44
CA SER A 162 -27.47 11.77 4.97
C SER A 162 -26.52 12.18 6.09
N LYS A 163 -26.21 11.28 7.02
CA LYS A 163 -25.27 11.55 8.10
C LYS A 163 -23.88 11.87 7.57
N CYS A 164 -23.42 11.17 6.54
CA CYS A 164 -22.14 11.48 5.89
C CYS A 164 -22.12 12.90 5.33
N LYS A 165 -23.19 13.33 4.66
CA LYS A 165 -23.30 14.68 4.09
C LYS A 165 -23.25 15.76 5.16
N ASP A 166 -23.91 15.54 6.31
CA ASP A 166 -23.89 16.48 7.43
C ASP A 166 -22.48 16.61 8.03
N GLU A 167 -21.79 15.49 8.22
CA GLU A 167 -20.43 15.49 8.76
C GLU A 167 -19.43 16.11 7.76
N TYR A 168 -19.59 15.84 6.46
CA TYR A 168 -18.81 16.47 5.40
C TYR A 168 -18.96 17.98 5.43
N SER A 169 -20.20 18.46 5.41
CA SER A 169 -20.51 19.89 5.44
C SER A 169 -19.95 20.56 6.69
N THR A 170 -20.00 19.88 7.83
CA THR A 170 -19.48 20.38 9.12
C THR A 170 -17.96 20.49 9.13
N LEU A 171 -17.24 19.48 8.63
CA LEU A 171 -15.77 19.42 8.73
C LEU A 171 -15.05 20.15 7.59
N PHE A 172 -15.64 20.16 6.39
CA PHE A 172 -15.07 20.83 5.23
C PHE A 172 -15.62 22.25 5.03
N GLY A 173 -16.79 22.58 5.59
CA GLY A 173 -17.44 23.88 5.35
C GLY A 173 -17.90 24.05 3.90
N GLU A 174 -18.03 22.94 3.18
CA GLU A 174 -18.43 22.85 1.77
C GLU A 174 -19.88 22.34 1.68
N SER A 175 -20.53 22.49 0.52
CA SER A 175 -21.83 21.85 0.28
C SER A 175 -21.72 20.34 0.29
N ASP A 176 -22.84 19.65 0.53
CA ASP A 176 -22.88 18.19 0.55
C ASP A 176 -22.33 17.57 -0.75
N ASP A 177 -21.35 16.66 -0.62
CA ASP A 177 -20.76 15.96 -1.75
C ASP A 177 -21.23 14.49 -1.78
N GLU A 178 -22.13 14.19 -2.72
CA GLU A 178 -22.70 12.85 -2.88
C GLU A 178 -21.67 11.81 -3.33
N ASN A 179 -20.70 12.19 -4.17
CA ASN A 179 -19.68 11.27 -4.67
C ASN A 179 -18.68 10.92 -3.58
N PHE A 180 -18.28 11.91 -2.78
CA PHE A 180 -17.49 11.68 -1.57
C PHE A 180 -18.17 10.67 -0.64
N CYS A 181 -19.46 10.90 -0.34
CA CYS A 181 -20.18 10.05 0.60
C CYS A 181 -20.40 8.64 0.08
N LYS A 182 -20.77 8.47 -1.19
CA LYS A 182 -20.89 7.15 -1.82
C LYS A 182 -19.58 6.36 -1.72
N THR A 183 -18.46 7.01 -2.02
CA THR A 183 -17.13 6.38 -1.98
C THR A 183 -16.72 6.04 -0.54
N THR A 184 -16.93 6.97 0.39
CA THR A 184 -16.60 6.77 1.81
C THR A 184 -17.42 5.65 2.43
N MET A 185 -18.72 5.58 2.12
CA MET A 185 -19.59 4.49 2.56
C MET A 185 -19.13 3.12 2.02
N SER A 186 -18.81 3.03 0.73
CA SER A 186 -18.22 1.82 0.14
C SER A 186 -16.94 1.39 0.85
N TYR A 187 -16.07 2.35 1.18
CA TYR A 187 -14.80 2.09 1.87
C TYR A 187 -14.99 1.52 3.28
N ILE A 188 -16.05 1.92 3.98
CA ILE A 188 -16.39 1.38 5.30
C ILE A 188 -17.29 0.14 5.24
N GLY A 189 -17.60 -0.37 4.04
CA GLY A 189 -18.31 -1.65 3.83
C GLY A 189 -19.81 -1.55 3.51
N TYR A 190 -20.35 -0.35 3.29
CA TYR A 190 -21.74 -0.15 2.89
C TYR A 190 -21.92 -0.22 1.37
N GLN A 191 -22.84 -1.06 0.90
CA GLN A 191 -23.22 -1.21 -0.52
C GLN A 191 -24.70 -0.93 -0.73
#